data_AF-A0A7U7PXU6-F1
#
_entry.id   AF-A0A7U7PXU6-F1
#
_cell.length_a   1.000
_cell.length_b   1.000
_cell.length_c   1.000
_cell.angle_alpha   90.00
_cell.angle_beta   90.00
_cell.angle_gamma   90.00
#
_symmetry.space_group_name_H-M   'P 1'
#
loop_
_entity.id
_entity.type
_entity.pdbx_description
1 polymer ?
#
loop_
_entity_poly.entity_id
_entity_poly.type
_entity_poly.pdbx_seq_one_letter_code
_entity_poly.pdbx_strand_id
1 'polypeptide(L)'
;MFFFQNNLNQLPKDYKWLETETHKSIEVIESKGFPCVFGVQGHKKEVHFYSALNYPYNPKELSTDIDQYLNELDKMKKNERGISGLLVYFEPIGDMNIHAKQFLAWQVLSTMKNLYGNKNDSIDNDPFTDEYAFKFKDELWFINFSSSSYTHRKSRNLGSFITLAMQTLSKSDEYFNSNIETKAKAQKLVRNLAEKYDGCPVHSGLGPVIGSGEFSPAKLSYFIGDKNDDPSYEPWKFSPFKPQRIIIDDAIVKDYALQLDYLSQLYNNITFSTLTEPHNNNDINKDNVLITNNPRHIEKYKNKIKVATFNNRYETNKNICKIDYINDLIALRYLK
;
A
#
# COMPACT_ATOMS: atom_id res chain seq x y z
N MET A 1 1.36 -4.05 15.86
CA MET A 1 2.20 -4.02 17.07
C MET A 1 3.28 -2.97 16.91
N PHE A 2 3.36 -2.07 17.87
CA PHE A 2 4.26 -0.93 17.88
C PHE A 2 5.63 -1.23 18.50
N PHE A 3 6.70 -0.72 17.89
CA PHE A 3 8.07 -0.85 18.35
C PHE A 3 8.87 0.43 18.13
N PHE A 4 9.88 0.65 18.96
CA PHE A 4 10.94 1.61 18.66
C PHE A 4 11.97 0.95 17.75
N GLN A 5 12.60 1.72 16.86
CA GLN A 5 13.63 1.19 15.96
C GLN A 5 14.74 0.42 16.69
N ASN A 6 15.19 0.91 17.85
CA ASN A 6 16.26 0.31 18.64
C ASN A 6 15.85 -0.93 19.47
N ASN A 7 14.56 -1.32 19.42
CA ASN A 7 13.99 -2.40 20.25
C ASN A 7 13.52 -3.61 19.43
N LEU A 8 14.22 -3.97 18.35
CA LEU A 8 13.90 -5.13 17.51
C LEU A 8 14.40 -6.48 18.06
N ASN A 9 15.30 -6.49 19.06
CA ASN A 9 15.94 -7.73 19.54
C ASN A 9 15.03 -8.64 20.38
N GLN A 10 13.78 -8.23 20.65
CA GLN A 10 12.83 -8.93 21.53
C GLN A 10 11.45 -9.11 20.89
N LEU A 11 11.40 -9.38 19.58
CA LEU A 11 10.14 -9.60 18.89
C LEU A 11 9.43 -10.88 19.38
N PRO A 12 8.11 -10.83 19.66
CA PRO A 12 7.33 -12.04 19.88
C PRO A 12 7.41 -12.97 18.67
N LYS A 13 7.21 -14.28 18.90
CA LYS A 13 7.33 -15.31 17.86
C LYS A 13 6.50 -14.99 16.60
N ASP A 14 5.29 -14.49 16.78
CA ASP A 14 4.35 -14.20 15.70
C ASP A 14 4.70 -12.94 14.89
N TYR A 15 5.76 -12.22 15.28
CA TYR A 15 6.28 -11.02 14.60
C TYR A 15 7.71 -11.23 14.09
N LYS A 16 8.24 -12.46 14.09
CA LYS A 16 9.61 -12.73 13.63
C LYS A 16 9.85 -12.35 12.17
N TRP A 17 8.81 -12.35 11.33
CA TRP A 17 8.91 -11.89 9.95
C TRP A 17 9.37 -10.41 9.87
N LEU A 18 9.07 -9.60 10.89
CA LEU A 18 9.40 -8.17 10.91
C LEU A 18 10.92 -7.95 10.85
N GLU A 19 11.72 -8.78 11.52
CA GLU A 19 13.19 -8.68 11.50
C GLU A 19 13.74 -8.80 10.07
N THR A 20 13.20 -9.74 9.29
CA THR A 20 13.60 -9.91 7.89
C THR A 20 13.19 -8.71 7.05
N GLU A 21 11.99 -8.17 7.27
CA GLU A 21 11.46 -7.05 6.49
C GLU A 21 12.13 -5.72 6.83
N THR A 22 12.46 -5.48 8.11
CA THR A 22 13.21 -4.30 8.53
C THR A 22 14.65 -4.36 8.06
N HIS A 23 15.29 -5.54 8.08
CA HIS A 23 16.66 -5.70 7.57
C HIS A 23 16.76 -5.27 6.10
N LYS A 24 15.84 -5.74 5.25
CA LYS A 24 15.78 -5.33 3.83
C LYS A 24 15.61 -3.82 3.67
N SER A 25 14.70 -3.20 4.44
CA SER A 25 14.51 -1.75 4.41
C SER A 25 15.75 -1.00 4.84
N ILE A 26 16.45 -1.47 5.88
CA ILE A 26 17.68 -0.85 6.39
C ILE A 26 18.79 -0.91 5.34
N GLU A 27 18.99 -2.05 4.67
CA GLU A 27 19.97 -2.18 3.59
C GLU A 27 19.72 -1.13 2.48
N VAL A 28 18.46 -0.90 2.11
CA VAL A 28 18.10 0.12 1.12
C VAL A 28 18.33 1.53 1.66
N ILE A 29 17.91 1.83 2.88
CA ILE A 29 18.06 3.16 3.50
C ILE A 29 19.55 3.53 3.66
N GLU A 30 20.39 2.56 4.00
CA GLU A 30 21.83 2.73 4.16
C GLU A 30 22.59 2.70 2.82
N SER A 31 21.92 2.28 1.74
CA SER A 31 22.53 2.23 0.42
C SER A 31 23.00 3.61 -0.06
N LYS A 32 24.11 3.59 -0.80
CA LYS A 32 24.69 4.82 -1.33
C LYS A 32 23.71 5.50 -2.30
N GLY A 33 23.32 6.73 -1.95
CA GLY A 33 22.49 7.57 -2.81
C GLY A 33 21.00 7.45 -2.55
N PHE A 34 20.55 6.70 -1.54
CA PHE A 34 19.15 6.67 -1.14
C PHE A 34 18.62 8.10 -0.93
N PRO A 35 17.46 8.47 -1.53
CA PRO A 35 17.13 9.88 -1.73
C PRO A 35 16.49 10.59 -0.53
N CYS A 36 15.93 9.84 0.42
CA CYS A 36 15.22 10.44 1.56
C CYS A 36 16.21 10.84 2.67
N VAL A 37 16.76 12.07 2.57
CA VAL A 37 17.72 12.59 3.55
C VAL A 37 17.18 12.56 4.99
N PHE A 38 15.88 12.76 5.18
CA PHE A 38 15.23 12.72 6.50
C PHE A 38 15.09 11.31 7.04
N GLY A 39 14.74 10.34 6.19
CA GLY A 39 14.69 8.94 6.57
C GLY A 39 16.08 8.41 6.93
N VAL A 40 17.12 8.79 6.18
CA VAL A 40 18.50 8.45 6.54
C VAL A 40 18.92 9.08 7.86
N GLN A 41 18.56 10.35 8.08
CA GLN A 41 18.90 11.05 9.32
C GLN A 41 18.17 10.47 10.53
N GLY A 42 16.88 10.14 10.39
CA GLY A 42 16.09 9.51 11.44
C GLY A 42 16.61 8.11 11.77
N HIS A 43 16.92 7.31 10.75
CA HIS A 43 17.49 5.97 10.89
C HIS A 43 18.81 6.00 11.66
N LYS A 44 19.75 6.88 11.28
CA LYS A 44 21.05 7.01 11.97
C LYS A 44 20.94 7.46 13.41
N LYS A 45 19.88 8.18 13.77
CA LYS A 45 19.61 8.62 15.13
C LYS A 45 18.76 7.62 15.92
N GLU A 46 18.29 6.55 15.28
CA GLU A 46 17.40 5.54 15.87
C GLU A 46 16.11 6.13 16.42
N VAL A 47 15.57 7.15 15.74
CA VAL A 47 14.36 7.88 16.16
C VAL A 47 13.11 7.46 15.40
N HIS A 48 13.18 6.44 14.55
CA HIS A 48 11.98 5.88 13.92
C HIS A 48 11.21 4.95 14.84
N PHE A 49 9.95 4.78 14.48
CA PHE A 49 9.04 3.84 15.10
C PHE A 49 8.51 2.88 14.06
N TYR A 50 8.22 1.65 14.47
CA TYR A 50 7.68 0.62 13.60
C TYR A 50 6.29 0.18 14.07
N SER A 51 5.39 -0.04 13.12
CA SER A 51 4.13 -0.76 13.35
C SER A 51 4.15 -2.02 12.48
N ALA A 52 3.92 -3.17 13.08
CA ALA A 52 3.85 -4.45 12.37
C ALA A 52 2.42 -4.96 12.34
N LEU A 53 1.88 -5.21 11.15
CA LEU A 53 0.52 -5.72 10.94
C LEU A 53 0.58 -7.16 10.42
N ASN A 54 0.16 -8.11 11.24
CA ASN A 54 0.00 -9.50 10.82
C ASN A 54 -1.22 -9.65 9.92
N TYR A 55 -1.18 -10.63 9.02
CA TYR A 55 -2.34 -10.99 8.22
C TYR A 55 -3.31 -11.87 9.04
N PRO A 56 -4.63 -11.61 9.01
CA PRO A 56 -5.32 -10.54 8.28
C PRO A 56 -5.08 -9.16 8.90
N TYR A 57 -4.72 -8.18 8.05
CA TYR A 57 -4.31 -6.85 8.51
C TYR A 57 -5.46 -6.10 9.19
N ASN A 58 -5.30 -5.81 10.47
CA ASN A 58 -6.35 -5.24 11.31
C ASN A 58 -6.26 -3.70 11.41
N PRO A 59 -7.25 -2.95 10.92
CA PRO A 59 -7.26 -1.48 11.02
C PRO A 59 -7.23 -0.94 12.45
N LYS A 60 -7.76 -1.71 13.42
CA LYS A 60 -7.74 -1.32 14.84
C LYS A 60 -6.31 -1.32 15.41
N GLU A 61 -5.49 -2.28 15.00
CA GLU A 61 -4.10 -2.38 15.45
C GLU A 61 -3.30 -1.19 14.95
N LEU A 62 -3.44 -0.83 13.67
CA LEU A 62 -2.78 0.37 13.14
C LEU A 62 -3.25 1.65 13.84
N SER A 63 -4.55 1.79 14.11
CA SER A 63 -5.08 2.93 14.89
C SER A 63 -4.41 3.03 16.27
N THR A 64 -4.29 1.90 16.96
CA THR A 64 -3.67 1.82 18.29
C THR A 64 -2.19 2.15 18.24
N ASP A 65 -1.47 1.61 17.25
CA ASP A 65 -0.05 1.88 17.05
C ASP A 65 0.19 3.37 16.71
N ILE A 66 -0.71 4.02 15.95
CA ILE A 66 -0.65 5.46 15.69
C ILE A 66 -0.88 6.29 16.96
N ASP A 67 -1.83 5.91 17.81
CA ASP A 67 -2.04 6.60 19.10
C ASP A 67 -0.76 6.52 19.96
N GLN A 68 -0.10 5.36 20.00
CA GLN A 68 1.17 5.18 20.71
C GLN A 68 2.29 6.04 20.08
N TYR A 69 2.43 6.01 18.77
CA TYR A 69 3.39 6.85 18.04
C TYR A 69 3.23 8.35 18.33
N LEU A 70 2.00 8.88 18.28
CA LEU A 70 1.73 10.29 18.56
C LEU A 70 2.09 10.65 20.00
N ASN A 71 1.76 9.78 20.96
CA ASN A 71 2.14 9.95 22.37
C ASN A 71 3.66 9.96 22.57
N GLU A 72 4.41 9.14 21.84
CA GLU A 72 5.87 9.15 21.91
C GLU A 72 6.48 10.40 21.26
N LEU A 73 5.97 10.83 20.10
CA LEU A 73 6.42 12.07 19.45
C LEU A 73 6.31 13.30 20.36
N ASP A 74 5.25 13.40 21.15
CA ASP A 74 5.05 14.53 22.06
C ASP A 74 6.09 14.58 23.20
N LYS A 75 6.70 13.44 23.54
CA LYS A 75 7.81 13.34 24.51
C LYS A 75 9.17 13.68 23.91
N MET A 76 9.30 13.65 22.58
CA MET A 76 10.57 13.89 21.89
C MET A 76 10.91 15.38 21.79
N LYS A 77 12.21 15.66 21.59
CA LYS A 77 12.68 17.02 21.28
C LYS A 77 12.14 17.47 19.93
N LYS A 78 11.75 18.74 19.83
CA LYS A 78 11.16 19.34 18.62
C LYS A 78 11.99 19.11 17.35
N ASN A 79 13.31 19.21 17.46
CA ASN A 79 14.25 19.03 16.36
C ASN A 79 14.45 17.57 15.91
N GLU A 80 13.79 16.61 16.56
CA GLU A 80 13.82 15.18 16.19
C GLU A 80 12.48 14.73 15.61
N ARG A 81 11.36 15.31 16.05
CA ARG A 81 10.00 14.89 15.64
C ARG A 81 9.77 14.86 14.12
N GLY A 82 10.29 15.84 13.39
CA GLY A 82 10.11 15.92 11.93
C GLY A 82 10.99 14.97 11.10
N ILE A 83 11.89 14.22 11.75
CA ILE A 83 12.66 13.13 11.15
C ILE A 83 12.33 11.76 11.77
N SER A 84 11.38 11.73 12.70
CA SER A 84 10.98 10.54 13.47
C SER A 84 9.72 9.91 12.86
N GLY A 85 9.83 9.38 11.66
CA GLY A 85 8.69 8.77 10.96
C GLY A 85 8.25 7.42 11.54
N LEU A 86 6.99 7.07 11.31
CA LEU A 86 6.42 5.74 11.56
C LEU A 86 6.54 4.89 10.29
N LEU A 87 7.26 3.76 10.35
CA LEU A 87 7.28 2.76 9.28
C LEU A 87 6.30 1.63 9.61
N VAL A 88 5.23 1.52 8.83
CA VAL A 88 4.23 0.47 8.97
C VAL A 88 4.58 -0.68 8.03
N TYR A 89 4.88 -1.84 8.58
CA TYR A 89 5.18 -3.06 7.86
C TYR A 89 3.97 -4.00 7.86
N PHE A 90 3.75 -4.64 6.73
CA PHE A 90 2.71 -5.65 6.56
C PHE A 90 3.37 -7.01 6.43
N GLU A 91 2.88 -7.99 7.17
CA GLU A 91 3.34 -9.37 7.08
C GLU A 91 3.28 -9.86 5.63
N PRO A 92 4.37 -10.41 5.06
CA PRO A 92 4.37 -10.93 3.71
C PRO A 92 3.40 -12.10 3.56
N ILE A 93 2.50 -12.00 2.57
CA ILE A 93 1.51 -13.04 2.26
C ILE A 93 1.77 -13.67 0.89
N GLY A 94 3.00 -13.64 0.40
CA GLY A 94 3.41 -14.14 -0.93
C GLY A 94 3.51 -13.07 -2.00
N ASP A 95 3.77 -13.48 -3.25
CA ASP A 95 3.96 -12.53 -4.36
C ASP A 95 2.64 -11.89 -4.79
N MET A 96 2.66 -10.57 -4.95
CA MET A 96 1.51 -9.78 -5.36
C MET A 96 1.95 -8.63 -6.25
N ASN A 97 1.06 -8.21 -7.15
CA ASN A 97 1.31 -7.04 -7.97
C ASN A 97 1.18 -5.76 -7.14
N ILE A 98 1.79 -4.69 -7.65
CA ILE A 98 1.83 -3.41 -6.96
C ILE A 98 0.43 -2.86 -6.65
N HIS A 99 -0.51 -2.93 -7.59
CA HIS A 99 -1.85 -2.39 -7.40
C HIS A 99 -2.67 -3.18 -6.35
N ALA A 100 -2.47 -4.49 -6.25
CA ALA A 100 -3.09 -5.33 -5.24
C ALA A 100 -2.58 -4.96 -3.85
N LYS A 101 -1.26 -4.78 -3.70
CA LYS A 101 -0.63 -4.32 -2.45
C LYS A 101 -1.08 -2.91 -2.06
N GLN A 102 -1.10 -1.96 -3.00
CA GLN A 102 -1.59 -0.61 -2.77
C GLN A 102 -3.07 -0.59 -2.36
N PHE A 103 -3.88 -1.47 -2.95
CA PHE A 103 -5.28 -1.62 -2.56
C PHE A 103 -5.43 -2.16 -1.14
N LEU A 104 -4.66 -3.17 -0.73
CA LEU A 104 -4.67 -3.67 0.65
C LEU A 104 -4.30 -2.59 1.67
N ALA A 105 -3.22 -1.84 1.40
CA ALA A 105 -2.81 -0.73 2.25
C ALA A 105 -3.92 0.32 2.35
N TRP A 106 -4.56 0.67 1.23
CA TRP A 106 -5.68 1.60 1.22
C TRP A 106 -6.89 1.08 1.99
N GLN A 107 -7.23 -0.21 1.89
CA GLN A 107 -8.32 -0.78 2.68
C GLN A 107 -8.07 -0.63 4.18
N VAL A 108 -6.86 -0.93 4.65
CA VAL A 108 -6.49 -0.74 6.05
C VAL A 108 -6.62 0.73 6.45
N LEU A 109 -5.99 1.65 5.70
CA LEU A 109 -6.01 3.09 5.99
C LEU A 109 -7.43 3.68 5.99
N SER A 110 -8.23 3.36 4.97
CA SER A 110 -9.58 3.88 4.81
C SER A 110 -10.55 3.31 5.84
N THR A 111 -10.49 2.01 6.13
CA THR A 111 -11.29 1.40 7.20
C THR A 111 -10.88 1.93 8.57
N MET A 112 -9.57 2.10 8.82
CA MET A 112 -9.05 2.67 10.06
C MET A 112 -9.60 4.08 10.27
N LYS A 113 -9.46 4.96 9.28
CA LYS A 113 -9.96 6.33 9.33
C LYS A 113 -11.47 6.37 9.56
N ASN A 114 -12.23 5.51 8.87
CA ASN A 114 -13.70 5.50 8.98
C ASN A 114 -14.19 5.00 10.35
N LEU A 115 -13.53 4.01 10.96
CA LEU A 115 -13.99 3.39 12.21
C LEU A 115 -13.40 4.05 13.46
N TYR A 116 -12.18 4.58 13.36
CA TYR A 116 -11.40 5.04 14.52
C TYR A 116 -10.92 6.49 14.41
N GLY A 117 -11.29 7.21 13.34
CA GLY A 117 -10.97 8.63 13.19
C GLY A 117 -11.78 9.53 14.12
N ASN A 118 -11.25 10.72 14.40
CA ASN A 118 -11.96 11.73 15.18
C ASN A 118 -13.08 12.36 14.33
N LYS A 119 -14.12 12.88 14.97
CA LYS A 119 -15.24 13.55 14.26
C LYS A 119 -14.75 14.71 13.38
N ASN A 120 -13.71 15.41 13.81
CA ASN A 120 -13.12 16.56 13.11
C ASN A 120 -12.12 16.16 12.01
N ASP A 121 -11.84 14.87 11.84
CA ASP A 121 -11.06 14.35 10.72
C ASP A 121 -11.89 14.28 9.42
N SER A 122 -13.13 14.75 9.45
CA SER A 122 -14.11 14.72 8.36
C SER A 122 -14.00 15.84 7.34
N ILE A 123 -13.11 16.81 7.55
CA ILE A 123 -12.82 17.86 6.58
C ILE A 123 -12.19 17.20 5.35
N ASP A 124 -12.97 17.14 4.28
CA ASP A 124 -12.59 16.68 2.94
C ASP A 124 -12.15 15.20 2.84
N ASN A 125 -13.08 14.33 3.23
CA ASN A 125 -12.92 12.87 3.23
C ASN A 125 -13.15 12.21 1.87
N ASP A 126 -13.49 12.95 0.82
CA ASP A 126 -13.81 12.35 -0.47
C ASP A 126 -12.54 12.18 -1.32
N PRO A 127 -11.97 10.96 -1.44
CA PRO A 127 -10.77 10.77 -2.25
C PRO A 127 -11.00 11.04 -3.75
N PHE A 128 -12.25 11.25 -4.18
CA PHE A 128 -12.57 11.72 -5.53
C PHE A 128 -12.33 13.23 -5.73
N THR A 129 -12.22 14.04 -4.68
CA THR A 129 -11.94 15.48 -4.77
C THR A 129 -10.43 15.75 -4.82
N ASP A 130 -10.02 16.77 -5.55
CA ASP A 130 -8.60 17.16 -5.67
C ASP A 130 -8.05 17.83 -4.41
N GLU A 131 -8.90 18.06 -3.41
CA GLU A 131 -8.51 18.62 -2.11
C GLU A 131 -8.09 17.52 -1.11
N TYR A 132 -8.40 16.24 -1.39
CA TYR A 132 -8.24 15.15 -0.43
C TYR A 132 -6.82 15.05 0.14
N ALA A 133 -6.77 15.07 1.48
CA ALA A 133 -5.58 14.77 2.27
C ALA A 133 -5.92 13.72 3.35
N PHE A 134 -4.95 12.87 3.69
CA PHE A 134 -5.19 11.84 4.71
C PHE A 134 -5.10 12.48 6.09
N LYS A 135 -6.25 12.87 6.65
CA LYS A 135 -6.37 13.36 8.03
C LYS A 135 -6.76 12.24 9.00
N PHE A 136 -6.02 12.05 10.07
CA PHE A 136 -6.35 11.04 11.09
C PHE A 136 -5.77 11.45 12.44
N LYS A 137 -6.59 11.39 13.49
CA LYS A 137 -6.25 11.81 14.85
C LYS A 137 -5.78 13.26 14.90
N ASP A 138 -6.54 14.14 14.22
CA ASP A 138 -6.29 15.58 14.09
C ASP A 138 -4.98 15.96 13.37
N GLU A 139 -4.26 14.99 12.80
CA GLU A 139 -3.03 15.19 12.04
C GLU A 139 -3.25 14.99 10.55
N LEU A 140 -2.63 15.83 9.73
CA LEU A 140 -2.46 15.55 8.31
C LEU A 140 -1.23 14.68 8.10
N TRP A 141 -1.38 13.60 7.34
CA TRP A 141 -0.32 12.63 7.13
C TRP A 141 0.26 12.72 5.72
N PHE A 142 1.58 12.77 5.66
CA PHE A 142 2.33 12.34 4.49
C PHE A 142 2.49 10.81 4.56
N ILE A 143 2.10 10.11 3.49
CA ILE A 143 2.20 8.66 3.38
C ILE A 143 3.00 8.32 2.13
N ASN A 144 4.14 7.67 2.29
CA ASN A 144 4.87 7.07 1.19
C ASN A 144 4.60 5.56 1.20
N PHE A 145 3.87 5.06 0.21
CA PHE A 145 3.80 3.63 -0.06
C PHE A 145 5.10 3.17 -0.73
N SER A 146 5.70 2.13 -0.16
CA SER A 146 6.85 1.42 -0.69
C SER A 146 6.57 -0.09 -0.70
N SER A 147 7.16 -0.80 -1.66
CA SER A 147 6.99 -2.24 -1.82
C SER A 147 8.09 -2.85 -2.68
N SER A 148 8.40 -4.12 -2.42
CA SER A 148 9.26 -4.96 -3.24
C SER A 148 8.80 -5.12 -4.69
N SER A 149 7.55 -4.76 -5.01
CA SER A 149 7.00 -4.82 -6.37
C SER A 149 7.42 -3.65 -7.27
N TYR A 150 8.04 -2.59 -6.75
CA TYR A 150 8.61 -1.53 -7.59
C TYR A 150 9.92 -1.99 -8.23
N THR A 151 10.04 -1.88 -9.55
CA THR A 151 11.24 -2.32 -10.29
C THR A 151 11.98 -1.17 -10.96
N HIS A 152 11.27 -0.11 -11.34
CA HIS A 152 11.83 1.08 -11.99
C HIS A 152 12.04 2.21 -10.96
N ARG A 153 11.10 2.39 -10.03
CA ARG A 153 11.25 3.35 -8.92
C ARG A 153 11.90 2.72 -7.71
N LYS A 154 13.22 2.59 -7.76
CA LYS A 154 14.04 2.00 -6.69
C LYS A 154 13.83 2.71 -5.36
N SER A 155 13.58 4.02 -5.36
CA SER A 155 13.30 4.83 -4.17
C SER A 155 12.01 4.47 -3.45
N ARG A 156 11.10 3.75 -4.13
CA ARG A 156 9.86 3.17 -3.58
C ARG A 156 9.98 1.66 -3.30
N ASN A 157 11.14 1.06 -3.56
CA ASN A 157 11.42 -0.33 -3.23
C ASN A 157 12.32 -0.39 -1.99
N LEU A 158 11.73 -0.57 -0.81
CA LEU A 158 12.46 -0.81 0.44
C LEU A 158 12.79 -2.29 0.66
N GLY A 159 12.62 -3.15 -0.36
CA GLY A 159 12.83 -4.59 -0.29
C GLY A 159 11.75 -5.37 0.46
N SER A 160 11.02 -4.72 1.36
CA SER A 160 9.90 -5.28 2.11
C SER A 160 8.64 -5.50 1.26
N PHE A 161 7.74 -6.39 1.69
CA PHE A 161 6.48 -6.71 1.04
C PHE A 161 5.63 -5.47 0.84
N ILE A 162 5.25 -4.79 1.93
CA ILE A 162 4.66 -3.43 1.94
C ILE A 162 5.24 -2.69 3.14
N THR A 163 5.70 -1.46 2.89
CA THR A 163 6.01 -0.49 3.93
C THR A 163 5.32 0.84 3.66
N LEU A 164 4.63 1.38 4.64
CA LEU A 164 4.18 2.77 4.63
C LEU A 164 5.15 3.59 5.48
N ALA A 165 5.87 4.53 4.87
CA ALA A 165 6.59 5.55 5.63
C ALA A 165 5.65 6.74 5.86
N MET A 166 5.23 6.90 7.11
CA MET A 166 4.23 7.88 7.54
C MET A 166 4.87 8.98 8.38
N GLN A 167 4.52 10.23 8.10
CA GLN A 167 4.97 11.41 8.84
C GLN A 167 3.83 12.40 9.00
N THR A 168 3.65 12.94 10.19
CA THR A 168 2.71 14.04 10.44
C THR A 168 3.25 15.33 9.84
N LEU A 169 2.42 16.04 9.08
CA LEU A 169 2.82 17.30 8.43
C LEU A 169 3.13 18.39 9.47
N SER A 170 2.38 18.44 10.58
CA SER A 170 2.60 19.41 11.65
C SER A 170 4.00 19.33 12.25
N LYS A 171 4.50 18.11 12.51
CA LYS A 171 5.83 17.88 13.08
C LYS A 171 6.93 18.06 12.04
N SER A 172 6.64 17.79 10.77
CA SER A 172 7.51 18.18 9.66
C SER A 172 7.64 19.71 9.57
N ASP A 173 6.54 20.46 9.70
CA ASP A 173 6.55 21.91 9.69
C ASP A 173 7.30 22.48 10.90
N GLU A 174 7.09 21.92 12.10
CA GLU A 174 7.85 22.29 13.31
C GLU A 174 9.36 22.13 13.09
N TYR A 175 9.81 21.05 12.45
CA TYR A 175 11.22 20.82 12.14
C TYR A 175 11.83 21.87 11.21
N PHE A 176 11.04 22.40 10.28
CA PHE A 176 11.46 23.50 9.40
C PHE A 176 11.20 24.89 10.01
N ASN A 177 10.83 24.99 11.28
CA ASN A 177 10.39 26.23 11.93
C ASN A 177 9.28 26.95 11.13
N SER A 178 8.38 26.18 10.51
CA SER A 178 7.33 26.64 9.61
C SER A 178 7.84 27.47 8.42
N ASN A 179 9.13 27.36 8.07
CA ASN A 179 9.72 28.08 6.94
C ASN A 179 9.48 27.31 5.64
N ILE A 180 8.51 27.80 4.87
CA ILE A 180 8.03 27.19 3.63
C ILE A 180 9.12 27.10 2.54
N GLU A 181 9.99 28.10 2.44
CA GLU A 181 11.08 28.10 1.45
C GLU A 181 12.13 27.04 1.77
N THR A 182 12.46 26.88 3.04
CA THR A 182 13.42 25.86 3.51
C THR A 182 12.87 24.46 3.28
N LYS A 183 11.59 24.24 3.60
CA LYS A 183 10.88 22.98 3.30
C LYS A 183 10.88 22.69 1.80
N ALA A 184 10.56 23.69 0.96
CA ALA A 184 10.55 23.54 -0.49
C ALA A 184 11.94 23.21 -1.06
N LYS A 185 13.01 23.87 -0.57
CA LYS A 185 14.40 23.55 -0.95
C LYS A 185 14.76 22.11 -0.60
N ALA A 186 14.38 21.64 0.58
CA ALA A 186 14.65 20.27 0.98
C ALA A 186 13.88 19.25 0.15
N GLN A 187 12.62 19.53 -0.20
CA GLN A 187 11.86 18.67 -1.11
C GLN A 187 12.46 18.63 -2.52
N LYS A 188 12.93 19.76 -3.06
CA LYS A 188 13.67 19.80 -4.34
C LYS A 188 14.93 18.94 -4.27
N LEU A 189 15.67 19.01 -3.17
CA LEU A 189 16.84 18.16 -2.96
C LEU A 189 16.47 16.67 -2.99
N VAL A 190 15.46 16.24 -2.22
CA VAL A 190 15.00 14.84 -2.20
C VAL A 190 14.55 14.39 -3.59
N ARG A 191 13.81 15.22 -4.32
CA ARG A 191 13.38 14.94 -5.70
C ARG A 191 14.55 14.76 -6.65
N ASN A 192 15.53 15.66 -6.61
CA ASN A 192 16.75 15.55 -7.44
C ASN A 192 17.57 14.30 -7.11
N LEU A 193 17.60 13.88 -5.84
CA LEU A 193 18.25 12.64 -5.44
C LEU A 193 17.44 11.43 -5.94
N ALA A 194 16.12 11.47 -5.85
CA ALA A 194 15.24 10.40 -6.30
C ALA A 194 15.39 10.17 -7.81
N GLU A 195 15.44 11.22 -8.63
CA GLU A 195 15.67 11.08 -10.07
C GLU A 195 16.99 10.38 -10.40
N LYS A 196 18.06 10.75 -9.69
CA LYS A 196 19.38 10.11 -9.85
C LYS A 196 19.38 8.67 -9.39
N TYR A 197 18.71 8.38 -8.27
CA TYR A 197 18.65 7.04 -7.68
C TYR A 197 17.80 6.09 -8.52
N ASP A 198 16.63 6.55 -8.98
CA ASP A 198 15.68 5.79 -9.79
C ASP A 198 16.17 5.66 -11.23
N GLY A 199 16.93 6.64 -11.73
CA GLY A 199 17.33 6.71 -13.13
C GLY A 199 16.19 7.15 -14.06
N CYS A 200 15.14 7.75 -13.50
CA CYS A 200 13.98 8.27 -14.23
C CYS A 200 13.46 9.57 -13.59
N PRO A 201 12.76 10.44 -14.34
CA PRO A 201 12.12 11.63 -13.77
C PRO A 201 11.20 11.35 -12.58
N VAL A 202 10.96 12.37 -11.76
CA VAL A 202 9.97 12.34 -10.67
C VAL A 202 8.58 12.02 -11.23
N HIS A 203 7.86 11.08 -10.60
CA HIS A 203 6.48 10.75 -10.99
C HIS A 203 5.56 11.97 -10.91
N SER A 204 4.75 12.19 -11.96
CA SER A 204 3.81 13.33 -12.05
C SER A 204 2.82 13.40 -10.87
N GLY A 205 2.33 12.25 -10.41
CA GLY A 205 1.50 12.11 -9.22
C GLY A 205 2.08 12.61 -7.89
N LEU A 206 3.38 12.92 -7.81
CA LEU A 206 3.96 13.60 -6.64
C LEU A 206 3.58 15.10 -6.57
N GLY A 207 2.98 15.65 -7.63
CA GLY A 207 2.55 17.04 -7.72
C GLY A 207 3.70 18.05 -7.69
N PRO A 208 3.43 19.37 -7.69
CA PRO A 208 4.41 20.42 -7.41
C PRO A 208 5.11 20.24 -6.06
N VAL A 209 6.24 20.94 -5.90
CA VAL A 209 6.92 21.04 -4.60
C VAL A 209 6.01 21.80 -3.63
N ILE A 210 5.81 21.24 -2.43
CA ILE A 210 4.99 21.87 -1.41
C ILE A 210 5.65 23.19 -1.02
N GLY A 211 4.88 24.28 -1.08
CA GLY A 211 5.35 25.61 -0.72
C GLY A 211 5.94 26.44 -1.87
N SER A 212 5.93 25.92 -3.10
CA SER A 212 6.19 26.74 -4.30
C SER A 212 4.90 27.18 -5.03
N GLY A 213 3.73 27.00 -4.41
CA GLY A 213 2.40 27.29 -4.98
C GLY A 213 1.26 26.71 -4.12
N GLU A 214 0.05 26.61 -4.65
CA GLU A 214 -1.08 25.91 -4.00
C GLU A 214 -0.72 24.45 -3.68
N PHE A 215 -1.18 23.97 -2.52
CA PHE A 215 -0.97 22.59 -2.10
C PHE A 215 -1.65 21.65 -3.09
N SER A 216 -0.86 20.83 -3.78
CA SER A 216 -1.39 19.83 -4.70
C SER A 216 -1.89 18.61 -3.93
N PRO A 217 -2.98 17.96 -4.39
CA PRO A 217 -3.53 16.77 -3.75
C PRO A 217 -2.45 15.76 -3.39
N ALA A 218 -2.17 15.61 -2.09
CA ALA A 218 -1.25 14.58 -1.60
C ALA A 218 -1.77 13.17 -1.93
N LYS A 219 -3.06 13.01 -2.22
CA LYS A 219 -3.72 11.73 -2.54
C LYS A 219 -3.02 10.93 -3.64
N LEU A 220 -2.61 11.59 -4.73
CA LEU A 220 -1.97 10.93 -5.87
C LEU A 220 -0.50 10.56 -5.58
N SER A 221 0.10 11.18 -4.56
CA SER A 221 1.49 10.95 -4.17
C SER A 221 1.67 9.69 -3.32
N TYR A 222 0.59 9.21 -2.70
CA TYR A 222 0.63 8.05 -1.82
C TYR A 222 0.94 6.78 -2.60
N PHE A 223 0.26 6.55 -3.72
CA PHE A 223 0.31 5.32 -4.52
C PHE A 223 0.74 5.58 -5.97
N ILE A 224 1.93 6.14 -6.17
CA ILE A 224 2.47 6.39 -7.52
C ILE A 224 2.73 5.07 -8.28
N GLY A 225 2.66 5.11 -9.62
CA GLY A 225 2.99 3.98 -10.49
C GLY A 225 4.49 3.67 -10.51
N ASP A 226 4.87 2.48 -11.00
CA ASP A 226 6.28 2.08 -11.08
C ASP A 226 7.02 2.82 -12.20
N LYS A 227 6.37 3.05 -13.35
CA LYS A 227 6.96 3.82 -14.45
C LYS A 227 6.49 5.28 -14.44
N ASN A 228 7.03 6.09 -15.36
CA ASN A 228 6.66 7.52 -15.49
C ASN A 228 5.39 7.75 -16.31
N ASP A 229 5.09 6.84 -17.21
CA ASP A 229 3.88 6.80 -18.03
C ASP A 229 2.71 6.11 -17.31
N ASP A 230 2.98 5.31 -16.29
CA ASP A 230 1.96 4.76 -15.40
C ASP A 230 1.26 5.90 -14.63
N PRO A 231 -0.08 5.96 -14.57
CA PRO A 231 -0.77 6.87 -13.68
C PRO A 231 -0.60 6.44 -12.22
N SER A 232 -0.79 7.38 -11.28
CA SER A 232 -0.96 7.00 -9.88
C SER A 232 -2.16 6.07 -9.72
N TYR A 233 -2.02 5.06 -8.89
CA TYR A 233 -3.12 4.16 -8.60
C TYR A 233 -4.13 4.84 -7.69
N GLU A 234 -5.40 4.75 -8.06
CA GLU A 234 -6.51 5.37 -7.35
C GLU A 234 -7.39 4.29 -6.70
N PRO A 235 -6.96 3.70 -5.55
CA PRO A 235 -7.65 2.56 -4.95
C PRO A 235 -9.09 2.86 -4.55
N TRP A 236 -9.45 4.13 -4.31
CA TRP A 236 -10.81 4.57 -3.98
C TRP A 236 -11.82 4.42 -5.12
N LYS A 237 -11.38 4.29 -6.38
CA LYS A 237 -12.26 3.99 -7.53
C LYS A 237 -12.79 2.55 -7.53
N PHE A 238 -12.25 1.70 -6.67
CA PHE A 238 -12.59 0.29 -6.61
C PHE A 238 -13.37 -0.06 -5.34
N SER A 239 -14.27 -1.02 -5.47
CA SER A 239 -14.91 -1.72 -4.35
C SER A 239 -14.22 -3.05 -4.12
N PRO A 240 -13.92 -3.41 -2.86
CA PRO A 240 -13.41 -4.74 -2.55
C PRO A 240 -14.46 -5.79 -2.84
N PHE A 241 -14.02 -6.97 -3.26
CA PHE A 241 -14.91 -8.08 -3.56
C PHE A 241 -14.41 -9.35 -2.89
N LYS A 242 -15.19 -9.84 -1.94
CA LYS A 242 -14.96 -11.13 -1.30
C LYS A 242 -15.92 -12.16 -1.90
N PRO A 243 -15.47 -13.03 -2.80
CA PRO A 243 -16.33 -14.01 -3.43
C PRO A 243 -16.80 -15.07 -2.41
N GLN A 244 -17.99 -15.62 -2.62
CA GLN A 244 -18.43 -16.83 -1.91
C GLN A 244 -17.70 -18.07 -2.43
N ARG A 245 -17.49 -18.13 -3.76
CA ARG A 245 -16.76 -19.20 -4.44
C ARG A 245 -15.80 -18.65 -5.48
N ILE A 246 -14.65 -19.29 -5.58
CA ILE A 246 -13.67 -19.06 -6.64
C ILE A 246 -13.75 -20.24 -7.62
N ILE A 247 -14.19 -19.95 -8.84
CA ILE A 247 -14.26 -20.91 -9.94
C ILE A 247 -13.01 -20.73 -10.78
N ILE A 248 -12.26 -21.79 -11.05
CA ILE A 248 -10.97 -21.70 -11.75
C ILE A 248 -11.00 -22.54 -13.01
N ASP A 249 -10.57 -21.95 -14.12
CA ASP A 249 -10.37 -22.67 -15.38
C ASP A 249 -9.32 -23.79 -15.21
N ASP A 250 -9.60 -24.98 -15.76
CA ASP A 250 -8.74 -26.18 -15.63
C ASP A 250 -7.27 -25.92 -15.99
N ALA A 251 -7.04 -25.09 -17.01
CA ALA A 251 -5.70 -24.72 -17.44
C ALA A 251 -4.93 -23.96 -16.34
N ILE A 252 -5.60 -23.08 -15.59
CA ILE A 252 -4.99 -22.31 -14.50
C ILE A 252 -4.71 -23.21 -13.29
N VAL A 253 -5.60 -24.15 -12.98
CA VAL A 253 -5.38 -25.10 -11.87
C VAL A 253 -4.06 -25.85 -12.06
N LYS A 254 -3.76 -26.28 -13.29
CA LYS A 254 -2.53 -27.01 -13.61
C LYS A 254 -1.28 -26.15 -13.43
N ASP A 255 -1.34 -24.88 -13.85
CA ASP A 255 -0.18 -23.98 -13.82
C ASP A 255 0.12 -23.43 -12.41
N TYR A 256 -0.87 -23.42 -11.51
CA TYR A 256 -0.79 -22.72 -10.22
C TYR A 256 -1.19 -23.56 -8.99
N ALA A 257 -1.15 -24.89 -9.08
CA ALA A 257 -1.62 -25.78 -8.02
C ALA A 257 -1.02 -25.46 -6.64
N LEU A 258 0.30 -25.29 -6.54
CA LEU A 258 0.98 -25.00 -5.27
C LEU A 258 0.57 -23.64 -4.67
N GLN A 259 0.40 -22.63 -5.52
CA GLN A 259 -0.02 -21.30 -5.09
C GLN A 259 -1.47 -21.29 -4.64
N LEU A 260 -2.33 -22.09 -5.28
CA LEU A 260 -3.72 -22.27 -4.87
C LEU A 260 -3.83 -22.99 -3.52
N ASP A 261 -3.00 -24.01 -3.29
CA ASP A 261 -2.92 -24.69 -1.98
C ASP A 261 -2.50 -23.72 -0.88
N TYR A 262 -1.45 -22.92 -1.12
CA TYR A 262 -1.01 -21.89 -0.17
C TYR A 262 -2.10 -20.83 0.06
N LEU A 263 -2.73 -20.34 -1.00
CA LEU A 263 -3.81 -19.37 -0.90
C LEU A 263 -4.98 -19.93 -0.07
N SER A 264 -5.33 -21.20 -0.22
CA SER A 264 -6.42 -21.83 0.54
C SER A 264 -6.20 -21.80 2.06
N GLN A 265 -4.94 -21.86 2.49
CA GLN A 265 -4.55 -21.79 3.91
C GLN A 265 -4.66 -20.35 4.44
N LEU A 266 -4.37 -19.35 3.61
CA LEU A 266 -4.53 -17.93 3.96
C LEU A 266 -6.01 -17.49 3.94
N TYR A 267 -6.78 -18.01 2.97
CA TYR A 267 -8.17 -17.67 2.72
C TYR A 267 -9.12 -18.63 3.43
N ASN A 268 -9.08 -18.61 4.78
CA ASN A 268 -10.01 -19.39 5.59
C ASN A 268 -11.47 -19.19 5.11
N ASN A 269 -12.14 -20.30 4.79
CA ASN A 269 -13.55 -20.39 4.40
C ASN A 269 -13.93 -20.00 2.94
N ILE A 270 -13.00 -19.97 1.98
CA ILE A 270 -13.37 -19.92 0.55
C ILE A 270 -13.38 -21.30 -0.09
N THR A 271 -14.45 -21.58 -0.85
CA THR A 271 -14.56 -22.79 -1.66
C THR A 271 -13.94 -22.54 -3.03
N PHE A 272 -13.02 -23.41 -3.44
CA PHE A 272 -12.52 -23.49 -4.80
C PHE A 272 -13.31 -24.54 -5.57
N SER A 273 -13.69 -24.23 -6.80
CA SER A 273 -14.23 -25.19 -7.74
C SER A 273 -13.58 -25.02 -9.11
N THR A 274 -13.55 -26.09 -9.88
CA THR A 274 -13.00 -26.06 -11.22
C THR A 274 -14.10 -25.81 -12.24
N LEU A 275 -13.81 -25.08 -13.31
CA LEU A 275 -14.75 -24.81 -14.40
C LEU A 275 -15.01 -26.07 -15.23
N THR A 276 -15.97 -26.89 -14.82
CA THR A 276 -16.44 -28.05 -15.58
C THR A 276 -17.82 -27.77 -16.17
N GLU A 277 -17.92 -27.68 -17.50
CA GLU A 277 -19.21 -27.65 -18.20
C GLU A 277 -19.90 -29.03 -18.08
N PRO A 278 -21.22 -29.13 -17.81
CA PRO A 278 -22.23 -28.07 -17.67
C PRO A 278 -22.66 -27.76 -16.21
N HIS A 279 -22.00 -28.36 -15.20
CA HIS A 279 -22.46 -28.34 -13.80
C HIS A 279 -22.38 -26.97 -13.10
N ASN A 280 -21.65 -26.01 -13.69
CA ASN A 280 -21.33 -24.76 -13.01
C ASN A 280 -22.34 -23.62 -13.27
N ASN A 281 -23.43 -23.84 -14.00
CA ASN A 281 -24.40 -22.77 -14.33
C ASN A 281 -24.96 -22.03 -13.10
N ASN A 282 -25.15 -22.72 -11.96
CA ASN A 282 -25.63 -22.10 -10.72
C ASN A 282 -24.57 -21.23 -10.02
N ASP A 283 -23.28 -21.55 -10.23
CA ASP A 283 -22.16 -20.83 -9.63
C ASP A 283 -21.76 -19.59 -10.45
N ILE A 284 -22.18 -19.51 -11.72
CA ILE A 284 -21.98 -18.33 -12.57
C ILE A 284 -22.99 -17.24 -12.18
N ASN A 285 -22.67 -16.51 -11.11
CA ASN A 285 -23.47 -15.41 -10.59
C ASN A 285 -22.59 -14.28 -10.03
N LYS A 286 -23.21 -13.20 -9.57
CA LYS A 286 -22.51 -11.96 -9.16
C LYS A 286 -21.75 -12.06 -7.83
N ASP A 287 -22.01 -13.09 -7.02
CA ASP A 287 -21.39 -13.29 -5.70
C ASP A 287 -20.11 -14.12 -5.78
N ASN A 288 -19.80 -14.65 -6.96
CA ASN A 288 -18.63 -15.49 -7.22
C ASN A 288 -17.65 -14.81 -8.17
N VAL A 289 -16.46 -15.41 -8.28
CA VAL A 289 -15.45 -15.00 -9.28
C VAL A 289 -15.05 -16.20 -10.14
N LEU A 290 -14.90 -15.95 -11.44
CA LEU A 290 -14.28 -16.86 -12.39
C LEU A 290 -12.84 -16.41 -12.66
N ILE A 291 -11.88 -17.29 -12.44
CA ILE A 291 -10.49 -17.09 -12.84
C ILE A 291 -10.27 -17.79 -14.17
N THR A 292 -9.98 -17.02 -15.22
CA THR A 292 -9.73 -17.58 -16.55
C THR A 292 -8.85 -16.66 -17.39
N ASN A 293 -8.02 -17.25 -18.24
CA ASN A 293 -7.28 -16.55 -19.29
C ASN A 293 -7.90 -16.77 -20.68
N ASN A 294 -8.93 -17.63 -20.78
CA ASN A 294 -9.57 -18.01 -22.02
C ASN A 294 -10.47 -16.86 -22.52
N PRO A 295 -10.14 -16.21 -23.65
CA PRO A 295 -10.94 -15.09 -24.17
C PRO A 295 -12.40 -15.44 -24.41
N ARG A 296 -12.70 -16.70 -24.80
CA ARG A 296 -14.07 -17.15 -25.03
C ARG A 296 -14.86 -17.23 -23.71
N HIS A 297 -14.23 -17.68 -22.63
CA HIS A 297 -14.87 -17.71 -21.31
C HIS A 297 -15.11 -16.30 -20.78
N ILE A 298 -14.12 -15.40 -20.92
CA ILE A 298 -14.25 -14.00 -20.51
C ILE A 298 -15.43 -13.36 -21.25
N GLU A 299 -15.49 -13.44 -22.57
CA GLU A 299 -16.58 -12.85 -23.36
C GLU A 299 -17.95 -13.48 -23.04
N LYS A 300 -18.00 -14.80 -22.84
CA LYS A 300 -19.23 -15.53 -22.49
C LYS A 300 -19.76 -15.14 -21.10
N TYR A 301 -18.88 -14.86 -20.14
CA TYR A 301 -19.23 -14.80 -18.71
C TYR A 301 -19.06 -13.43 -18.04
N LYS A 302 -18.36 -12.45 -18.63
CA LYS A 302 -18.08 -11.13 -18.04
C LYS A 302 -19.30 -10.33 -17.59
N ASN A 303 -20.50 -10.64 -18.08
CA ASN A 303 -21.74 -9.98 -17.70
C ASN A 303 -22.56 -10.77 -16.66
N LYS A 304 -22.15 -11.99 -16.32
CA LYS A 304 -22.86 -12.92 -15.43
C LYS A 304 -22.15 -13.14 -14.10
N ILE A 305 -20.82 -13.10 -14.12
CA ILE A 305 -19.94 -13.32 -12.98
C ILE A 305 -18.77 -12.33 -13.04
N LYS A 306 -18.17 -12.03 -11.89
CA LYS A 306 -16.92 -11.30 -11.85
C LYS A 306 -15.79 -12.16 -12.41
N VAL A 307 -14.86 -11.57 -13.14
CA VAL A 307 -13.76 -12.28 -13.79
C VAL A 307 -12.44 -11.76 -13.24
N ALA A 308 -11.56 -12.67 -12.82
CA ALA A 308 -10.16 -12.40 -12.59
C ALA A 308 -9.31 -13.02 -13.71
N THR A 309 -8.32 -12.31 -14.23
CA THR A 309 -7.52 -12.79 -15.36
C THR A 309 -6.07 -12.32 -15.31
N PHE A 310 -5.16 -13.20 -15.74
CA PHE A 310 -3.76 -12.87 -16.02
C PHE A 310 -3.57 -12.32 -17.44
N ASN A 311 -4.63 -12.28 -18.25
CA ASN A 311 -4.57 -11.81 -19.61
C ASN A 311 -4.57 -10.27 -19.67
N ASN A 312 -3.38 -9.71 -19.89
CA ASN A 312 -3.12 -8.27 -19.97
C ASN A 312 -3.79 -7.55 -21.14
N ARG A 313 -4.46 -8.26 -22.05
CA ARG A 313 -5.20 -7.65 -23.17
C ARG A 313 -6.52 -7.03 -22.73
N TYR A 314 -7.04 -7.41 -21.56
CA TYR A 314 -8.29 -6.88 -21.06
C TYR A 314 -8.04 -5.69 -20.14
N GLU A 315 -8.73 -4.60 -20.43
CA GLU A 315 -8.79 -3.47 -19.52
C GLU A 315 -9.65 -3.81 -18.30
N THR A 316 -9.20 -3.33 -17.14
CA THR A 316 -9.97 -3.41 -15.91
C THR A 316 -11.30 -2.67 -16.11
N ASN A 317 -12.40 -3.36 -15.87
CA ASN A 317 -13.75 -2.78 -15.96
C ASN A 317 -14.59 -3.22 -14.76
N LYS A 318 -15.88 -2.84 -14.74
CA LYS A 318 -16.76 -3.14 -13.60
C LYS A 318 -16.86 -4.63 -13.24
N ASN A 319 -16.57 -5.56 -14.16
CA ASN A 319 -16.65 -7.00 -13.92
C ASN A 319 -15.33 -7.75 -14.17
N ILE A 320 -14.25 -7.08 -14.57
CA ILE A 320 -12.95 -7.72 -14.83
C ILE A 320 -11.88 -7.11 -13.93
N CYS A 321 -11.20 -7.94 -13.16
CA CYS A 321 -10.05 -7.60 -12.35
C CYS A 321 -8.80 -8.26 -12.97
N LYS A 322 -7.78 -7.47 -13.30
CA LYS A 322 -6.48 -7.99 -13.68
C LYS A 322 -5.71 -8.46 -12.43
N ILE A 323 -5.06 -9.61 -12.57
CA ILE A 323 -4.13 -10.18 -11.58
C ILE A 323 -2.83 -10.56 -12.29
N ASP A 324 -1.69 -10.47 -11.60
CA ASP A 324 -0.41 -10.99 -12.07
C ASP A 324 0.05 -12.18 -11.22
N TYR A 325 -0.49 -12.33 -10.01
CA TYR A 325 -0.22 -13.42 -9.08
C TYR A 325 -1.52 -13.99 -8.52
N ILE A 326 -1.50 -15.26 -8.11
CA ILE A 326 -2.64 -15.91 -7.45
C ILE A 326 -3.01 -15.18 -6.15
N ASN A 327 -2.02 -14.64 -5.42
CA ASN A 327 -2.29 -13.97 -4.16
C ASN A 327 -2.91 -12.58 -4.37
N ASP A 328 -2.98 -12.06 -5.61
CA ASP A 328 -3.79 -10.87 -5.93
C ASP A 328 -5.29 -11.12 -5.70
N LEU A 329 -5.72 -12.40 -5.63
CA LEU A 329 -7.09 -12.75 -5.27
C LEU A 329 -7.46 -12.30 -3.85
N ILE A 330 -6.47 -12.06 -2.99
CA ILE A 330 -6.65 -11.50 -1.65
C ILE A 330 -7.13 -10.04 -1.71
N ALA A 331 -6.80 -9.35 -2.79
CA ALA A 331 -7.11 -7.95 -3.04
C ALA A 331 -8.02 -7.79 -4.25
N LEU A 332 -8.97 -8.72 -4.44
CA LEU A 332 -9.98 -8.63 -5.50
C LEU A 332 -10.77 -7.34 -5.37
N ARG A 333 -10.83 -6.61 -6.48
CA ARG A 333 -11.37 -5.26 -6.52
C ARG A 333 -11.92 -4.97 -7.90
N TYR A 334 -13.06 -4.29 -7.94
CA TYR A 334 -13.76 -3.96 -9.19
C TYR A 334 -14.16 -2.51 -9.18
N LEU A 335 -14.19 -1.88 -10.36
CA LEU A 335 -14.61 -0.48 -10.48
C LEU A 335 -16.04 -0.30 -9.96
N LYS A 336 -16.24 0.80 -9.22
CA LYS A 336 -17.54 1.25 -8.70
C LYS A 336 -18.53 1.59 -9.82
#